data_AF-A0A0L6Z6W2-F1
#
_entry.id   AF-A0A0L6Z6W2-F1
#
_cell.length_a   1.000
_cell.length_b   1.000
_cell.length_c   1.000
_cell.angle_alpha   90.00
_cell.angle_beta   90.00
_cell.angle_gamma   90.00
#
_symmetry.space_group_name_H-M   'P 1'
#
loop_
_entity.id
_entity.type
_entity.pdbx_description
1 polymer ?
#
loop_
_entity_poly.entity_id
_entity_poly.type
_entity_poly.pdbx_seq_one_letter_code
_entity_poly.pdbx_strand_id
1 'polypeptide(L)' 'MSKILVLYYSFEGSTKKIAEIIAKNIDAKLEEVKPVNELKSKGFSKFIWGGSQVIIGKKPKLLPIGVNLDDYDTM' A
#
# COMPACT_ATOMS: atom_id res chain seq x y z
N MET A 1 12.30 11.78 19.53
CA MET A 1 10.98 11.13 19.40
C MET A 1 11.07 10.21 18.20
N SER A 2 10.66 8.95 18.31
CA SER A 2 10.82 8.00 17.21
C SER A 2 9.88 8.37 16.05
N LYS A 3 10.41 8.38 14.82
CA LYS A 3 9.64 8.69 13.61
C LYS A 3 8.99 7.41 13.09
N ILE A 4 7.66 7.40 13.03
CA ILE A 4 6.87 6.25 12.60
C ILE A 4 6.19 6.56 11.26
N LEU A 5 6.20 5.60 10.33
CA LEU A 5 5.54 5.68 9.04
C LEU A 5 4.60 4.49 8.85
N VAL A 6 3.33 4.75 8.61
CA VAL A 6 2.37 3.75 8.13
C VAL A 6 2.44 3.72 6.60
N LEU A 7 3.15 2.75 6.05
CA LEU A 7 3.23 2.51 4.60
C LEU A 7 2.23 1.41 4.21
N TYR A 8 1.31 1.69 3.29
CA TYR A 8 0.25 0.74 2.94
C TYR A 8 -0.08 0.71 1.43
N TYR A 9 -0.64 -0.41 0.98
CA TYR A 9 -1.32 -0.52 -0.31
C TYR A 9 -2.80 -0.82 -0.08
N SER A 10 -3.68 -0.23 -0.89
CA SER A 10 -5.12 -0.44 -0.77
C SER A 10 -5.80 -0.49 -2.13
N PHE A 11 -6.32 -1.65 -2.51
CA PHE A 11 -6.99 -1.82 -3.79
C PHE A 11 -8.43 -1.25 -3.78
N GLU A 12 -9.25 -1.61 -2.78
CA GLU A 12 -10.67 -1.22 -2.69
C GLU A 12 -10.95 -0.21 -1.56
N GLY A 13 -9.91 0.32 -0.91
CA GLY A 13 -10.04 1.35 0.12
C GLY A 13 -10.20 0.84 1.56
N SER A 14 -10.46 -0.46 1.78
CA SER A 14 -10.58 -1.00 3.14
C SER A 14 -9.29 -0.86 3.94
N THR A 15 -8.14 -1.22 3.35
CA THR A 15 -6.83 -1.08 4.01
C THR A 15 -6.48 0.39 4.26
N LYS A 16 -6.83 1.29 3.32
CA LYS A 16 -6.66 2.73 3.50
C LYS A 16 -7.33 3.23 4.77
N LYS A 17 -8.60 2.86 5.00
CA LYS A 17 -9.33 3.26 6.22
C LYS A 17 -8.62 2.80 7.49
N ILE A 18 -8.13 1.56 7.51
CA ILE A 18 -7.40 1.02 8.67
C ILE A 18 -6.05 1.74 8.85
N ALA A 19 -5.32 1.99 7.78
CA ALA A 19 -4.04 2.70 7.82
C ALA A 19 -4.19 4.14 8.34
N GLU A 20 -5.23 4.86 7.90
CA GLU A 20 -5.59 6.19 8.41
C GLU A 20 -5.90 6.16 9.92
N ILE A 21 -6.63 5.14 10.39
CA ILE A 21 -6.93 4.95 11.81
C ILE A 21 -5.64 4.69 12.60
N ILE A 22 -4.77 3.78 12.14
CA ILE A 22 -3.51 3.46 12.80
C ILE A 22 -2.65 4.72 12.90
N ALA A 23 -2.40 5.39 11.78
CA ALA A 23 -1.56 6.58 11.73
C ALA A 23 -2.06 7.69 12.67
N LYS A 24 -3.38 7.91 12.73
CA LYS A 24 -3.99 8.88 13.64
C LYS A 24 -3.81 8.52 15.12
N ASN A 25 -3.89 7.25 15.49
CA ASN A 25 -3.83 6.83 16.90
C ASN A 25 -2.40 6.84 17.46
N ILE A 26 -1.38 6.73 16.60
CA ILE A 26 0.03 6.69 17.01
C ILE A 26 0.82 7.92 16.58
N ASP A 27 0.14 8.93 16.02
CA ASP A 27 0.73 10.15 15.45
C ASP A 27 1.86 9.85 14.43
N ALA A 28 1.61 8.90 13.54
CA ALA A 28 2.55 8.49 12.49
C ALA A 28 2.25 9.21 11.17
N LYS A 29 3.31 9.32 10.34
CA LYS A 29 3.15 9.71 8.95
C LYS A 29 2.47 8.60 8.16
N LEU A 30 1.67 8.95 7.16
CA LEU A 30 0.92 7.99 6.33
C LEU A 30 1.38 8.13 4.88
N GLU A 31 1.72 7.02 4.23
CA GLU A 31 2.11 6.98 2.81
C GLU A 31 1.45 5.80 2.09
N GLU A 32 0.87 6.07 0.92
CA GLU A 32 0.18 5.08 0.09
C GLU A 32 1.08 4.61 -1.07
N VAL A 33 1.36 3.32 -1.12
CA VAL A 33 2.06 2.67 -2.23
C VAL A 33 1.09 2.52 -3.39
N LYS A 34 1.47 3.03 -4.57
CA LYS A 34 0.64 2.97 -5.78
C LYS A 34 1.37 2.27 -6.91
N PRO A 35 0.78 1.23 -7.54
CA PRO A 35 1.32 0.69 -8.78
C PRO A 35 1.17 1.70 -9.92
N VAL A 36 2.14 1.73 -10.84
CA VAL A 36 2.06 2.55 -12.07
C VAL A 36 0.82 2.18 -12.89
N ASN A 37 0.54 0.88 -12.97
CA ASN A 37 -0.63 0.33 -13.64
C ASN A 37 -1.54 -0.28 -12.59
N GLU A 38 -2.48 0.51 -12.10
CA GLU A 38 -3.52 0.02 -11.22
C GLU A 38 -4.52 -0.83 -12.02
N LEU A 39 -4.70 -2.08 -11.60
CA LEU A 39 -5.53 -3.05 -12.30
C LEU A 39 -7.00 -2.67 -12.15
N LYS A 40 -7.67 -2.28 -13.22
CA LYS A 40 -9.11 -1.99 -13.23
C LYS A 40 -9.97 -3.26 -13.24
N SER A 41 -9.63 -4.28 -12.45
CA SER A 41 -10.45 -5.51 -12.38
C SER A 41 -11.62 -5.30 -11.43
N LYS A 42 -12.85 -5.53 -11.91
CA LYS A 42 -14.08 -5.44 -11.11
C LYS A 42 -14.69 -6.83 -10.87
N GLY A 43 -15.40 -6.98 -9.75
CA GLY A 43 -16.14 -8.21 -9.44
C GLY A 43 -15.25 -9.45 -9.28
N PHE A 44 -15.75 -10.63 -9.63
CA PHE A 44 -15.07 -11.91 -9.41
C PHE A 44 -13.73 -12.05 -10.16
N SER A 45 -13.55 -11.29 -11.25
CA SER A 45 -12.32 -11.28 -12.05
C SER A 45 -11.07 -10.84 -11.26
N LYS A 46 -11.24 -10.05 -10.19
CA LYS A 46 -10.13 -9.59 -9.32
C LYS A 46 -9.44 -10.74 -8.59
N PHE A 47 -10.19 -11.76 -8.17
CA PHE A 47 -9.64 -12.91 -7.46
C PHE A 47 -8.90 -13.87 -8.39
N ILE A 48 -9.42 -14.07 -9.59
CA ILE A 48 -8.78 -14.89 -10.63
C ILE A 48 -7.44 -14.26 -11.03
N TRP A 49 -7.42 -12.93 -11.21
CA TRP A 49 -6.19 -12.21 -11.56
C TRP A 49 -5.20 -12.09 -10.41
N GLY A 50 -5.68 -11.83 -9.19
CA GLY A 50 -4.85 -11.83 -7.99
C GLY A 50 -4.16 -13.18 -7.80
N GLY A 51 -4.89 -14.29 -7.96
CA GLY A 51 -4.32 -15.64 -7.92
C GLY A 51 -3.28 -15.88 -9.01
N SER A 52 -3.56 -15.45 -10.25
CA SER A 52 -2.62 -15.59 -11.37
C SER A 52 -1.33 -14.77 -11.19
N GLN A 53 -1.41 -13.53 -10.67
CA GLN A 53 -0.24 -12.68 -10.39
C GLN A 53 0.71 -13.30 -9.36
N VAL A 54 0.16 -13.91 -8.30
CA VAL A 54 0.94 -14.60 -7.26
C VAL A 54 1.72 -15.78 -7.86
N ILE A 55 1.10 -16.55 -8.75
CA ILE A 55 1.74 -17.70 -9.41
C ILE A 55 2.83 -17.25 -10.40
N ILE A 56 2.63 -16.12 -11.09
CA ILE A 56 3.54 -15.62 -12.13
C ILE A 56 4.75 -14.86 -11.53
N GLY A 57 4.76 -14.56 -10.22
CA GLY A 57 5.86 -13.85 -9.57
C GLY A 57 6.08 -12.43 -10.11
N LYS A 58 5.04 -11.83 -10.72
CA LYS A 58 5.14 -10.49 -11.31
C LYS A 58 5.29 -9.45 -10.21
N LYS A 59 6.41 -8.73 -10.23
CA LYS A 59 6.63 -7.55 -9.38
C LYS A 59 6.07 -6.31 -10.09
N PRO A 60 4.98 -5.69 -9.60
CA PRO A 60 4.44 -4.50 -10.23
C PRO A 60 5.41 -3.33 -10.08
N LYS A 61 5.51 -2.50 -11.14
CA LYS A 61 6.20 -1.21 -11.04
C LYS A 61 5.39 -0.28 -10.14
N LEU A 62 6.06 0.40 -9.23
CA LEU A 62 5.46 1.36 -8.30
C LEU A 62 5.72 2.79 -8.77
N LEU A 63 4.80 3.70 -8.44
CA LEU A 63 5.08 5.13 -8.46
C LEU A 63 6.14 5.47 -7.38
N PRO A 64 6.91 6.56 -7.56
CA PRO A 64 7.86 6.99 -6.54
C PRO A 64 7.18 7.22 -5.19
N ILE A 65 7.82 6.76 -4.12
CA ILE A 65 7.39 7.03 -2.75
C ILE A 65 7.76 8.48 -2.43
N GLY A 66 6.81 9.25 -1.88
CA GLY A 66 6.98 10.68 -1.62
C GLY A 66 7.83 11.02 -0.39
N VAL A 67 8.32 10.01 0.31
CA VAL A 67 9.08 10.12 1.55
C VAL A 67 10.38 9.34 1.46
N ASN A 68 11.43 9.84 2.12
CA ASN A 68 12.64 9.07 2.32
C ASN A 68 12.40 8.03 3.41
N LEU A 69 12.54 6.74 3.08
CA LEU A 69 12.27 5.66 4.04
C LEU A 69 13.31 5.60 5.16
N ASP A 70 14.54 6.06 4.89
CA ASP A 70 15.63 6.09 5.87
C ASP A 70 15.41 7.14 6.98
N ASP A 71 14.40 8.00 6.85
CA ASP A 71 14.06 9.01 7.85
C ASP A 71 13.24 8.43 9.02
N TYR A 72 12.78 7.18 8.95
CA TYR A 72 11.87 6.57 9.93
C TYR A 72 12.52 5.42 10.67
N ASP A 73 12.27 5.36 11.98
CA ASP A 73 12.79 4.28 12.83
C ASP A 73 11.87 3.06 12.84
N THR A 74 10.57 3.25 12.52
CA THR A 74 9.55 2.20 12.54
C THR A 74 8.59 2.36 11.35
N MET A 75 8.33 1.26 10.65
CA MET A 75 7.43 1.14 9.52
C MET A 75 6.55 -0.09 9.62
#